data_AF-A0A1V1NYS2-F1
#
_entry.id   AF-A0A1V1NYS2-F1
#
_cell.length_a   1.000
_cell.length_b   1.000
_cell.length_c   1.000
_cell.angle_alpha   90.00
_cell.angle_beta   90.00
_cell.angle_gamma   90.00
#
_symmetry.space_group_name_H-M   'P 1'
#
loop_
_entity.id
_entity.type
_entity.pdbx_description
1 polymer ?
#
loop_
_entity_poly.entity_id
_entity_poly.type
_entity_poly.pdbx_seq_one_letter_code
_entity_poly.pdbx_strand_id
1 'polypeptide(L)'
;DLKVFPQKGSIATEFSFDISGSIDEQTPTENLLVRWDFNGDGIFDTDYLNQLTVQHQFETVSEMPVICWVFDEHFAIAKKEFKIPSLILNHTRLYIHFLPLVSQIFQYKIPSIFNGMVEIQTVMIILHILFT
;
A
#
# COMPACT_ATOMS: atom_id res chain seq x y z
N ASP A 1 16.09 -12.77 5.63
CA ASP A 1 15.53 -12.19 4.38
C ASP A 1 14.02 -12.06 4.53
N LEU A 2 13.40 -10.98 4.01
CA LEU A 2 11.95 -10.73 4.14
C LEU A 2 11.23 -11.12 2.85
N LYS A 3 10.27 -12.03 2.97
CA LYS A 3 9.40 -12.48 1.88
C LYS A 3 7.96 -12.05 2.15
N VAL A 4 7.25 -11.64 1.09
CA VAL A 4 5.84 -11.21 1.18
C VAL A 4 5.03 -11.89 0.09
N PHE A 5 3.88 -12.45 0.46
CA PHE A 5 2.96 -13.11 -0.46
C PHE A 5 1.48 -12.78 -0.13
N PRO A 6 0.65 -12.46 -1.12
CA PRO A 6 1.00 -12.19 -2.52
C PRO A 6 1.80 -10.88 -2.66
N GLN A 7 2.51 -10.70 -3.78
CA GLN A 7 3.26 -9.44 -4.02
C GLN A 7 2.37 -8.27 -4.47
N LYS A 8 1.09 -8.52 -4.72
CA LYS A 8 0.10 -7.51 -5.13
C LYS A 8 -1.26 -7.89 -4.55
N GLY A 9 -2.09 -6.89 -4.27
CA GLY A 9 -3.41 -7.12 -3.69
C GLY A 9 -4.23 -5.85 -3.58
N SER A 10 -5.34 -5.92 -2.86
CA SER A 10 -6.18 -4.79 -2.47
C SER A 10 -6.31 -4.75 -0.95
N ILE A 11 -7.07 -3.80 -0.40
CA ILE A 11 -7.41 -3.80 1.03
C ILE A 11 -8.18 -5.06 1.47
N ALA A 12 -8.76 -5.82 0.52
CA ALA A 12 -9.39 -7.10 0.79
C ALA A 12 -8.39 -8.28 0.80
N THR A 13 -7.12 -8.05 0.47
CA THR A 13 -6.09 -9.09 0.42
C THR A 13 -5.40 -9.25 1.76
N GLU A 14 -5.37 -10.48 2.27
CA GLU A 14 -4.50 -10.86 3.38
C GLU A 14 -3.09 -11.13 2.85
N PHE A 15 -2.10 -10.46 3.42
CA PHE A 15 -0.69 -10.62 3.08
C PHE A 15 0.02 -11.43 4.17
N SER A 16 0.82 -12.39 3.76
CA SER A 16 1.74 -13.13 4.62
C SER A 16 3.13 -12.52 4.52
N PHE A 17 3.69 -12.12 5.66
CA PHE A 17 5.05 -11.64 5.79
C PHE A 17 5.87 -12.71 6.49
N ASP A 18 6.98 -13.11 5.89
CA ASP A 18 7.83 -14.19 6.36
C ASP A 18 9.29 -13.72 6.45
N ILE A 19 9.82 -13.73 7.67
CA ILE A 19 11.21 -13.41 7.97
C ILE A 19 11.96 -14.61 8.60
N SER A 20 11.43 -15.82 8.46
CA SER A 20 12.06 -17.07 8.93
C SER A 20 13.46 -17.32 8.35
N GLY A 21 13.79 -16.67 7.23
CA GLY A 21 15.15 -16.68 6.66
C GLY A 21 16.12 -15.71 7.33
N SER A 22 15.78 -15.15 8.49
CA SER A 22 16.71 -14.36 9.31
C SER A 22 17.58 -15.27 10.16
N ILE A 23 18.86 -14.92 10.24
CA ILE A 23 19.90 -15.71 10.86
C ILE A 23 20.70 -14.76 11.74
N ASP A 24 21.03 -15.23 12.93
CA ASP A 24 22.03 -14.64 13.80
C ASP A 24 23.04 -15.72 14.16
N GLU A 25 24.34 -15.38 14.22
CA GLU A 25 25.39 -16.37 14.47
C GLU A 25 25.41 -16.86 15.93
N GLN A 26 24.87 -16.06 16.85
CA GLN A 26 24.96 -16.30 18.29
C GLN A 26 23.60 -16.70 18.88
N THR A 27 22.51 -16.29 18.22
CA THR A 27 21.14 -16.44 18.70
C THR A 27 20.38 -17.45 17.83
N PRO A 28 19.85 -18.53 18.42
CA PRO A 28 18.96 -19.44 17.72
C PRO A 28 17.77 -18.71 17.09
N THR A 29 17.37 -19.09 15.88
CA THR A 29 16.25 -18.47 15.15
C THR A 29 14.96 -18.41 15.96
N GLU A 30 14.71 -19.41 16.80
CA GLU A 30 13.55 -19.51 17.72
C GLU A 30 13.55 -18.47 18.85
N ASN A 31 14.71 -17.88 19.16
CA ASN A 31 14.87 -16.83 20.16
C ASN A 31 14.87 -15.42 19.55
N LEU A 32 14.84 -15.32 18.22
CA LEU A 32 14.73 -14.02 17.56
C LEU A 32 13.34 -13.44 17.79
N LEU A 33 13.30 -12.14 18.09
CA LEU A 33 12.07 -11.39 18.23
C LEU A 33 11.87 -10.49 17.01
N VAL A 34 10.63 -10.30 16.61
CA VAL A 34 10.26 -9.41 15.51
C VAL A 34 9.15 -8.46 15.91
N ARG A 35 9.18 -7.23 15.38
CA ARG A 35 8.07 -6.27 15.42
C ARG A 35 7.81 -5.68 14.05
N TRP A 36 6.56 -5.29 13.82
CA TRP A 36 6.08 -4.80 12.53
C TRP A 36 5.47 -3.41 12.68
N ASP A 37 5.81 -2.55 11.74
CA ASP A 37 5.16 -1.29 11.41
C ASP A 37 4.65 -1.46 9.97
N PHE A 38 3.36 -1.75 9.83
CA PHE A 38 2.72 -2.06 8.56
C PHE A 38 2.40 -0.81 7.76
N ASN A 39 2.15 0.32 8.43
CA ASN A 39 1.74 1.55 7.77
C ASN A 39 2.91 2.53 7.50
N GLY A 40 4.11 2.21 8.00
CA GLY A 40 5.35 2.97 7.86
C GLY A 40 5.36 4.31 8.60
N ASP A 41 4.52 4.49 9.62
CA ASP A 41 4.39 5.74 10.36
C ASP A 41 5.44 5.91 11.48
N GLY A 42 6.27 4.89 11.71
CA GLY A 42 7.30 4.87 12.74
C GLY A 42 6.80 4.39 14.12
N ILE A 43 5.55 3.97 14.22
CA ILE A 43 4.95 3.33 15.39
C ILE A 43 4.73 1.85 15.04
N PHE A 44 5.14 0.96 15.94
CA PHE A 44 4.92 -0.48 15.73
C PHE A 44 3.46 -0.85 16.00
N ASP A 45 2.87 -1.56 15.04
CA ASP A 45 1.53 -2.14 15.13
C ASP A 45 1.50 -3.42 15.97
N THR A 46 2.66 -4.05 16.19
CA THR A 46 2.78 -5.28 16.99
C THR A 46 3.73 -5.11 18.17
N ASP A 47 3.44 -5.84 19.25
CA ASP A 47 4.43 -6.15 20.28
C ASP A 47 5.56 -7.06 19.72
N TYR A 48 6.54 -7.38 20.58
CA TYR A 48 7.59 -8.36 20.22
C TYR A 48 6.95 -9.72 20.03
N LEU A 49 7.12 -10.29 18.84
CA LEU A 49 6.66 -11.62 18.50
C LEU A 49 7.87 -12.55 18.37
N ASN A 50 7.75 -13.80 18.82
CA ASN A 50 8.71 -14.87 18.52
C ASN A 50 8.30 -15.71 17.29
N GLN A 51 7.17 -15.37 16.66
CA GLN A 51 6.74 -15.94 15.39
C GLN A 51 7.29 -15.09 14.25
N LEU A 52 8.14 -15.69 13.42
CA LEU A 52 8.79 -15.01 12.29
C LEU A 52 7.90 -14.93 11.04
N THR A 53 6.62 -15.31 11.15
CA THR A 53 5.62 -15.16 10.10
C THR A 53 4.40 -14.49 10.68
N VAL A 54 3.86 -13.48 9.98
CA VAL A 54 2.65 -12.76 10.38
C VAL A 54 1.73 -12.55 9.18
N GLN A 55 0.43 -12.62 9.42
CA GLN A 55 -0.59 -12.24 8.46
C GLN A 55 -1.12 -10.85 8.79
N HIS A 56 -1.29 -10.02 7.77
CA HIS A 56 -1.86 -8.68 7.93
C HIS A 56 -2.69 -8.30 6.70
N GLN A 57 -3.83 -7.67 6.95
CA GLN A 57 -4.71 -7.11 5.95
C GLN A 57 -4.77 -5.59 6.16
N PHE A 58 -4.49 -4.83 5.10
CA PHE A 58 -4.49 -3.38 5.15
C PHE A 58 -5.91 -2.81 5.06
N GLU A 59 -6.24 -1.90 5.96
CA GLU A 59 -7.53 -1.19 5.92
C GLU A 59 -7.56 -0.07 4.87
N THR A 60 -6.40 0.52 4.60
CA THR A 60 -6.25 1.67 3.70
C THR A 60 -5.17 1.42 2.66
N VAL A 61 -5.27 2.12 1.54
CA VAL A 61 -4.23 2.13 0.51
C VAL A 61 -3.13 3.10 0.95
N SER A 62 -1.92 2.59 1.14
CA SER A 62 -0.74 3.38 1.51
C SER A 62 0.43 3.07 0.57
N GLU A 63 1.21 4.10 0.24
CA GLU A 63 2.49 3.97 -0.48
C GLU A 63 3.69 3.81 0.46
N MET A 64 3.44 3.90 1.78
CA MET A 64 4.49 3.74 2.78
C MET A 64 4.97 2.28 2.84
N PRO A 65 6.28 2.06 3.07
CA PRO A 65 6.82 0.72 3.21
C PRO A 65 6.35 0.07 4.51
N VAL A 66 6.16 -1.24 4.48
CA VAL A 66 6.14 -2.07 5.68
C VAL A 66 7.56 -2.14 6.22
N ILE A 67 7.72 -1.91 7.52
CA ILE A 67 8.99 -1.94 8.23
C ILE A 67 8.95 -3.08 9.23
N CYS A 68 9.97 -3.92 9.25
CA CYS A 68 10.16 -4.90 10.31
C CYS A 68 11.52 -4.77 10.96
N TRP A 69 11.54 -4.98 12.27
CA TRP A 69 12.76 -4.99 13.08
C TRP A 69 12.90 -6.38 13.68
N VAL A 70 14.06 -6.98 13.49
CA VAL A 70 14.45 -8.25 14.11
C VAL A 70 15.46 -7.97 15.21
N PHE A 71 15.26 -8.60 16.35
CA PHE A 71 16.02 -8.42 17.56
C PHE A 71 16.57 -9.76 18.04
N ASP A 72 17.81 -9.75 18.50
CA ASP A 72 18.43 -10.86 19.20
C ASP A 72 18.33 -10.70 20.73
N GLU A 73 18.92 -11.62 21.48
CA GLU A 73 18.95 -11.58 22.95
C GLU A 73 19.79 -10.43 23.53
N HIS A 74 20.62 -9.79 22.71
CA HIS A 74 21.44 -8.63 23.05
C HIS A 74 20.82 -7.30 22.57
N PHE A 75 19.60 -7.33 22.05
CA PHE A 75 18.89 -6.20 21.44
C PHE A 75 19.62 -5.58 20.23
N ALA A 76 20.45 -6.35 19.52
CA ALA A 76 20.94 -5.94 18.20
C ALA A 76 19.75 -5.84 17.24
N ILE A 77 19.74 -4.81 16.39
CA ILE A 77 18.60 -4.48 15.52
C ILE A 77 18.99 -4.67 14.06
N ALA A 78 18.26 -5.53 13.36
CA ALA A 78 18.23 -5.57 11.91
C ALA A 78 16.90 -5.00 11.40
N LYS A 79 16.96 -3.94 10.58
CA LYS A 79 15.79 -3.31 9.95
C LYS A 79 15.65 -3.80 8.51
N LYS A 80 14.42 -4.14 8.11
CA LYS A 80 14.08 -4.39 6.70
C LYS A 80 12.82 -3.61 6.33
N GLU A 81 12.84 -3.04 5.13
CA GLU A 81 11.72 -2.30 4.55
C GLU A 81 11.23 -3.02 3.29
N PHE A 82 9.92 -3.05 3.12
CA PHE A 82 9.28 -3.62 1.94
C PHE A 82 8.15 -2.71 1.47
N LYS A 83 8.30 -2.14 0.27
CA LYS A 83 7.22 -1.41 -0.40
C LYS A 83 6.31 -2.42 -1.09
N ILE A 84 5.02 -2.44 -0.73
CA ILE A 84 4.04 -3.28 -1.41
C ILE A 84 3.80 -2.66 -2.80
N PRO A 85 4.18 -3.35 -3.90
CA PRO A 85 4.26 -2.76 -5.23
C PRO A 85 2.97 -2.16 -5.81
N SER A 86 1.80 -2.42 -5.24
CA SER A 86 0.53 -1.78 -5.62
C SER A 86 -0.60 -2.41 -4.81
N LEU A 87 -1.14 -1.67 -3.86
CA LEU A 87 -2.54 -1.87 -3.47
C LEU A 87 -3.37 -1.36 -4.64
N ILE A 88 -4.01 -2.26 -5.37
CA ILE A 88 -4.92 -1.90 -6.46
C ILE A 88 -6.07 -1.13 -5.81
N LEU A 89 -6.02 0.20 -5.90
CA LEU A 89 -7.21 1.03 -5.80
C LEU A 89 -8.18 0.45 -6.82
N ASN A 90 -9.30 -0.12 -6.36
CA ASN A 90 -10.46 -0.34 -7.20
C ASN A 90 -10.93 1.03 -7.69
N HIS A 91 -10.25 1.58 -8.70
CA HIS A 91 -10.46 2.93 -9.25
C HIS A 91 -11.84 3.10 -9.87
N THR A 92 -12.58 2.00 -10.03
CA THR A 92 -13.99 2.01 -10.43
C THR A 92 -14.91 2.70 -9.43
N ARG A 93 -14.60 2.72 -8.12
CA ARG A 93 -15.48 3.37 -7.11
C ARG A 93 -15.23 4.86 -6.90
N LEU A 94 -13.97 5.31 -7.01
CA LEU A 94 -13.64 6.72 -6.84
C LEU A 94 -14.13 7.56 -8.03
N TYR A 95 -13.98 7.07 -9.25
CA TYR A 95 -14.38 7.81 -10.45
C TYR A 95 -15.88 8.16 -10.45
N ILE A 96 -16.75 7.21 -10.10
CA ILE A 96 -18.21 7.42 -10.10
C ILE A 96 -18.64 8.48 -9.08
N HIS A 97 -17.99 8.51 -7.91
CA HIS A 97 -18.31 9.49 -6.87
C HIS A 97 -17.89 10.92 -7.21
N PHE A 98 -16.83 11.10 -8.00
CA PHE A 98 -16.33 12.43 -8.37
C PHE A 98 -16.84 12.94 -9.72
N LEU A 99 -17.48 12.10 -10.56
CA LEU A 99 -18.11 12.52 -11.82
C LEU A 99 -19.00 13.78 -11.70
N PRO A 100 -19.87 13.93 -10.69
CA PRO A 100 -20.70 15.13 -10.56
C PRO A 100 -19.87 16.39 -10.28
N LEU A 101 -18.84 16.27 -9.44
CA LEU A 101 -17.99 17.40 -9.04
C LEU A 101 -17.06 17.82 -10.17
N VAL A 102 -16.48 16.84 -10.87
CA VAL A 102 -15.69 17.07 -12.09
C VAL A 102 -16.56 17.75 -13.15
N SER A 103 -17.76 17.24 -13.42
CA SER A 103 -18.70 17.86 -14.36
C SER A 103 -19.05 19.31 -13.99
N GLN A 104 -19.32 19.60 -12.70
CA GLN A 104 -19.60 20.95 -12.23
C GLN A 104 -18.41 21.90 -12.41
N ILE A 105 -17.18 21.45 -12.13
CA ILE A 105 -15.96 22.26 -12.34
C ILE A 105 -15.77 22.57 -13.83
N PHE A 106 -16.01 21.61 -14.72
CA PHE A 106 -15.90 21.81 -16.17
C PHE A 106 -16.97 22.77 -16.71
N GLN A 107 -18.21 22.67 -16.23
CA GLN A 107 -19.31 23.57 -16.64
C GLN A 107 -19.07 25.02 -16.19
N TYR A 108 -18.48 25.23 -15.01
CA TYR A 108 -18.34 26.58 -14.43
C TYR A 108 -17.06 27.32 -14.84
N LYS A 109 -15.98 26.64 -15.25
CA LYS A 109 -14.65 27.27 -15.42
C LYS A 109 -14.08 27.27 -16.83
N ILE A 110 -14.64 26.51 -17.77
CA ILE A 110 -14.12 26.37 -19.15
C ILE A 110 -14.99 26.99 -20.27
N PRO A 111 -16.06 27.79 -20.05
CA PRO A 111 -16.75 28.42 -21.20
C PRO A 111 -15.87 29.42 -21.99
N SER A 112 -14.80 29.96 -21.42
CA SER A 112 -14.01 31.05 -22.02
C SER A 112 -12.74 30.61 -22.76
N ILE A 113 -12.33 29.33 -22.67
CA ILE A 113 -11.06 28.85 -23.27
C ILE A 113 -11.29 28.04 -24.55
N PHE A 114 -12.46 27.39 -24.71
CA PHE A 114 -12.75 26.54 -25.86
C PHE A 114 -13.80 27.17 -26.79
N ASN A 115 -13.41 28.25 -27.47
CA ASN A 115 -14.15 28.79 -28.61
C ASN A 115 -13.93 27.91 -29.86
N GLY A 116 -14.33 26.63 -29.81
CA GLY A 116 -14.64 25.89 -31.03
C GLY A 116 -13.99 24.53 -31.27
N MET A 117 -13.39 23.85 -30.29
CA MET A 117 -12.95 22.47 -30.53
C MET A 117 -13.26 21.55 -29.34
N VAL A 118 -14.14 20.58 -29.60
CA VAL A 118 -14.47 19.40 -28.80
C VAL A 118 -15.56 19.64 -27.73
N GLU A 119 -16.77 19.16 -28.03
CA GLU A 119 -17.88 19.05 -27.07
C GLU A 119 -17.43 18.33 -25.79
N ILE A 120 -17.90 18.79 -24.64
CA ILE A 120 -17.62 18.21 -23.31
C ILE A 120 -17.85 16.69 -23.30
N GLN A 121 -18.83 16.21 -24.08
CA GLN A 121 -19.10 14.78 -24.24
C GLN A 121 -17.88 14.00 -24.77
N THR A 122 -17.14 14.55 -25.72
CA THR A 122 -15.96 13.91 -26.31
C THR A 122 -14.78 13.88 -25.34
N VAL A 123 -14.59 14.93 -24.53
CA VAL A 123 -13.56 14.92 -23.46
C VAL A 123 -13.88 13.87 -22.40
N MET A 124 -15.16 13.75 -22.03
CA MET A 124 -15.61 12.74 -21.07
C MET A 124 -15.49 11.31 -21.64
N ILE A 125 -15.73 11.11 -22.94
CA ILE A 125 -15.52 9.83 -23.63
C ILE A 125 -14.02 9.49 -23.70
N ILE A 126 -13.15 10.45 -24.02
CA ILE A 126 -11.69 10.23 -24.07
C ILE A 126 -11.15 9.88 -22.69
N LEU A 127 -11.60 10.57 -21.64
CA LEU A 127 -11.26 10.22 -20.26
C LEU A 127 -11.80 8.82 -19.91
N HIS A 128 -13.02 8.47 -20.31
CA HIS A 128 -13.54 7.14 -20.07
C HIS A 128 -12.67 6.06 -20.74
N ILE A 129 -12.27 6.25 -22.00
CA ILE A 129 -11.44 5.30 -22.77
C ILE A 129 -10.00 5.21 -22.25
N LEU A 130 -9.42 6.31 -21.77
CA LEU A 130 -8.04 6.33 -21.27
C LEU A 130 -7.88 5.67 -19.89
N PHE A 131 -8.97 5.49 -19.15
CA PHE A 131 -8.97 5.03 -17.76
C PHE A 131 -9.78 3.75 -17.51
N THR A 132 -10.21 3.06 -18.58
CA THR A 132 -10.72 1.67 -18.59
C THR A 132 -9.77 0.75 -19.34
#